data_AF-A0A3B9AHV5-F1
#
_entry.id   AF-A0A3B9AHV5-F1
#
_cell.length_a   1.000
_cell.length_b   1.000
_cell.length_c   1.000
_cell.angle_alpha   90.00
_cell.angle_beta   90.00
_cell.angle_gamma   90.00
#
_symmetry.space_group_name_H-M   'P 1'
#
loop_
_entity.id
_entity.type
_entity.pdbx_description
1 polymer ?
#
loop_
_entity_poly.entity_id
_entity_poly.type
_entity_poly.pdbx_seq_one_letter_code
_entity_poly.pdbx_strand_id
1 'polypeptide(L)'
;MTPPKWFSTAIFLLLVAQANAQLTDYDAIIQPVDAKARDIAEYMVQLAWLNSPEGRIAEAELLNAKSDNKNIRKEWMRDVNASFNLNETNLRGADTLGNVFFPRYNFGLTLNLYNILSQSEKNNIGKRRMSIAEERIRQRKREIRADALSAWANFKLAREIFKERSTVELDLNNNFILIQQLYKSDEATLEQYTTTSAAYYQAREARIRAQTEMDIARFRLEEIIGIRWDQIQHPDAER
;
A
#
# COMPACT_ATOMS: atom_id res chain seq x y z
N MET A 1 -3.29 -57.91 7.67
CA MET A 1 -1.91 -57.41 7.83
C MET A 1 -1.99 -55.94 8.20
N THR A 2 -1.75 -55.61 9.47
CA THR A 2 -1.74 -54.21 9.93
C THR A 2 -0.41 -53.57 9.52
N PRO A 3 -0.42 -52.38 8.90
CA PRO A 3 0.82 -51.71 8.53
C PRO A 3 1.65 -51.40 9.80
N PRO A 4 2.99 -51.49 9.73
CA PRO A 4 3.85 -51.23 10.87
C PRO A 4 3.69 -49.77 11.32
N LYS A 5 3.56 -49.56 12.64
CA LYS A 5 3.29 -48.24 13.26
C LYS A 5 4.29 -47.14 12.84
N TRP A 6 5.48 -47.51 12.41
CA TRP A 6 6.53 -46.59 11.94
C TRP A 6 6.22 -45.98 10.56
N PHE A 7 5.44 -46.68 9.73
CA PHE A 7 5.02 -46.20 8.42
C PHE A 7 4.04 -45.03 8.54
N SER A 8 3.12 -45.08 9.50
CA SER A 8 2.17 -44.00 9.79
C SER A 8 2.86 -42.74 10.34
N THR A 9 3.89 -42.89 11.18
CA THR A 9 4.67 -41.76 11.71
C THR A 9 5.56 -41.10 10.66
N ALA A 10 6.12 -41.87 9.71
CA ALA A 10 6.94 -41.33 8.63
C ALA A 10 6.12 -40.49 7.63
N ILE A 11 4.90 -40.94 7.31
CA ILE A 11 3.97 -40.20 6.44
C ILE A 11 3.51 -38.89 7.10
N PHE A 12 3.29 -38.89 8.41
CA PHE A 12 2.92 -37.68 9.15
C PHE A 12 4.05 -36.63 9.19
N LEU A 13 5.31 -37.07 9.32
CA LEU A 13 6.50 -36.19 9.26
C LEU A 13 6.74 -35.59 7.86
N LEU A 14 6.44 -36.33 6.79
CA LEU A 14 6.52 -35.83 5.41
C LEU A 14 5.43 -34.81 5.06
N LEU A 15 4.23 -34.94 5.65
CA LEU A 15 3.14 -33.97 5.49
C LEU A 15 3.40 -32.65 6.24
N VAL A 16 4.05 -32.70 7.42
CA VAL A 16 4.42 -31.48 8.17
C VAL A 16 5.56 -30.70 7.49
N ALA A 17 6.44 -31.37 6.74
CA ALA A 17 7.51 -30.71 5.99
C ALA A 17 7.01 -29.90 4.76
N GLN A 18 5.85 -30.25 4.21
CA GLN A 18 5.23 -29.54 3.07
C GLN A 18 4.38 -28.33 3.48
N ALA A 19 4.16 -28.11 4.79
CA ALA A 19 3.36 -26.99 5.30
C ALA A 19 4.14 -25.67 5.43
N ASN A 20 5.43 -25.65 5.13
CA ASN A 20 6.25 -24.45 5.18
C ASN A 20 6.51 -23.88 3.78
N ALA A 21 6.02 -22.65 3.59
CA ALA A 21 6.41 -21.68 2.58
C ALA A 21 5.88 -21.87 1.14
N GLN A 22 4.58 -21.62 0.95
CA GLN A 22 4.20 -20.81 -0.20
C GLN A 22 4.68 -19.39 0.08
N LEU A 23 5.87 -19.03 -0.41
CA LEU A 23 6.31 -17.64 -0.47
C LEU A 23 5.36 -16.92 -1.44
N THR A 24 4.49 -16.07 -0.89
CA THR A 24 3.58 -15.26 -1.71
C THR A 24 4.42 -14.37 -2.63
N ASP A 25 4.24 -14.53 -3.94
CA ASP A 25 4.82 -13.62 -4.92
C ASP A 25 4.12 -12.27 -4.80
N TYR A 26 4.84 -11.29 -4.26
CA TYR A 26 4.32 -9.94 -4.04
C TYR A 26 4.27 -9.09 -5.32
N ASP A 27 4.99 -9.49 -6.36
CA ASP A 27 4.94 -8.84 -7.66
C ASP A 27 3.70 -9.30 -8.46
N ALA A 28 3.09 -10.43 -8.07
CA ALA A 28 1.76 -10.82 -8.52
C ALA A 28 0.63 -10.04 -7.80
N ILE A 29 0.88 -9.45 -6.62
CA ILE A 29 -0.13 -8.69 -5.86
C ILE A 29 -0.36 -7.30 -6.46
N ILE A 30 0.68 -6.65 -6.98
CA ILE A 30 0.53 -5.41 -7.75
C ILE A 30 1.41 -5.56 -8.99
N GLN A 31 0.76 -5.68 -10.15
CA GLN A 31 1.47 -5.77 -11.41
C GLN A 31 2.31 -4.52 -11.63
N PRO A 32 3.56 -4.65 -12.11
CA PRO A 32 4.43 -3.51 -12.36
C PRO A 32 3.78 -2.54 -13.35
N VAL A 33 4.11 -1.27 -13.20
CA VAL A 33 3.50 -0.14 -13.93
C VAL A 33 3.67 -0.28 -15.45
N ASP A 34 4.74 -0.95 -15.88
CA ASP A 34 5.07 -1.18 -17.29
C ASP A 34 4.24 -2.31 -17.93
N ALA A 35 3.57 -3.12 -17.12
CA ALA A 35 2.68 -4.18 -17.60
C ALA A 35 1.26 -3.63 -17.75
N LYS A 36 0.70 -3.74 -18.96
CA LYS A 36 -0.71 -3.41 -19.22
C LYS A 36 -1.58 -4.32 -18.34
N ALA A 37 -2.34 -3.73 -17.42
CA ALA A 37 -3.26 -4.46 -16.56
C ALA A 37 -4.20 -5.33 -17.41
N ARG A 38 -4.42 -6.57 -16.96
CA ARG A 38 -5.32 -7.52 -17.65
C ARG A 38 -6.80 -7.19 -17.50
N ASP A 39 -7.17 -6.57 -16.38
CA ASP A 39 -8.55 -6.28 -15.98
C ASP A 39 -8.61 -4.89 -15.34
N ILE A 40 -9.78 -4.23 -15.41
CA ILE A 40 -10.00 -2.92 -14.81
C ILE A 40 -9.78 -2.94 -13.30
N ALA A 41 -10.10 -4.05 -12.62
CA ALA A 41 -9.86 -4.19 -11.19
C ALA A 41 -8.37 -4.10 -10.84
N GLU A 42 -7.50 -4.76 -11.62
CA GLU A 42 -6.04 -4.66 -11.46
C GLU A 42 -5.54 -3.26 -11.84
N TYR A 43 -6.15 -2.62 -12.84
CA TYR A 43 -5.82 -1.25 -13.20
C TYR A 43 -6.15 -0.27 -12.06
N MET A 44 -7.27 -0.44 -11.36
CA MET A 44 -7.60 0.35 -10.17
C MET A 44 -6.55 0.18 -9.07
N VAL A 45 -6.06 -1.04 -8.85
CA VAL A 45 -5.00 -1.33 -7.87
C VAL A 45 -3.69 -0.65 -8.27
N GLN A 46 -3.32 -0.66 -9.56
CA GLN A 46 -2.14 0.03 -10.06
C GLN A 46 -2.23 1.54 -9.84
N LEU A 47 -3.36 2.15 -10.20
CA LEU A 47 -3.58 3.59 -9.99
C LEU A 47 -3.53 3.96 -8.50
N ALA A 48 -4.17 3.15 -7.64
CA ALA A 48 -4.15 3.35 -6.20
C ALA A 48 -2.72 3.29 -5.63
N TRP A 49 -1.90 2.34 -6.09
CA TRP A 49 -0.50 2.25 -5.68
C TRP A 49 0.32 3.47 -6.11
N LEU A 50 0.17 3.89 -7.38
CA LEU A 50 0.89 5.03 -7.93
C LEU A 50 0.57 6.34 -7.21
N ASN A 51 -0.71 6.52 -6.86
CA ASN A 51 -1.18 7.77 -6.27
C ASN A 51 -1.13 7.78 -4.74
N SER A 52 -0.96 6.64 -4.06
CA SER A 52 -0.91 6.55 -2.60
C SER A 52 0.29 7.31 -1.98
N PRO A 53 0.05 8.31 -1.11
CA PRO A 53 1.09 8.94 -0.31
C PRO A 53 1.79 7.96 0.63
N GLU A 54 1.05 7.04 1.23
CA GLU A 54 1.61 6.07 2.19
C GLU A 54 2.52 5.06 1.50
N GLY A 55 2.21 4.67 0.26
CA GLY A 55 3.10 3.87 -0.59
C GLY A 55 4.46 4.55 -0.78
N ARG A 56 4.45 5.84 -1.14
CA ARG A 56 5.67 6.65 -1.29
C ARG A 56 6.44 6.80 0.03
N ILE A 57 5.75 6.95 1.16
CA ILE A 57 6.37 7.00 2.49
C ILE A 57 7.07 5.68 2.79
N ALA A 58 6.43 4.54 2.55
CA ALA A 58 7.02 3.23 2.79
C ALA A 58 8.27 2.97 1.91
N GLU A 59 8.25 3.40 0.65
CA GLU A 59 9.42 3.35 -0.23
C GLU A 59 10.57 4.23 0.27
N ALA A 60 10.25 5.44 0.74
CA ALA A 60 11.24 6.35 1.34
C ALA A 60 11.83 5.78 2.63
N GLU A 61 11.05 5.12 3.48
CA GLU A 61 11.53 4.42 4.68
C GLU A 61 12.56 3.34 4.33
N LEU A 62 12.33 2.58 3.25
CA LEU A 62 13.30 1.59 2.79
C LEU A 62 14.60 2.24 2.28
N LEU A 63 14.49 3.35 1.54
CA LEU A 63 15.67 4.10 1.09
C LEU A 63 16.49 4.66 2.26
N ASN A 64 15.81 5.15 3.30
CA ASN A 64 16.44 5.59 4.54
C ASN A 64 17.13 4.41 5.24
N ALA A 65 16.46 3.27 5.40
CA ALA A 65 17.04 2.07 6.01
C ALA A 65 18.27 1.56 5.23
N LYS A 66 18.24 1.61 3.90
CA LYS A 66 19.38 1.28 3.02
C LYS A 66 20.56 2.22 3.25
N SER A 67 20.29 3.52 3.32
CA SER A 67 21.30 4.56 3.56
C SER A 67 21.91 4.44 4.96
N ASP A 68 21.09 4.20 5.97
CA ASP A 68 21.51 3.96 7.35
C ASP A 68 22.40 2.71 7.42
N ASN A 69 22.03 1.62 6.78
CA ASN A 69 22.88 0.41 6.76
C ASN A 69 24.23 0.67 6.07
N LYS A 70 24.26 1.49 5.02
CA LYS A 70 25.51 1.92 4.36
C LYS A 70 26.38 2.76 5.31
N ASN A 71 25.77 3.63 6.11
CA ASN A 71 26.47 4.43 7.12
C ASN A 71 26.99 3.56 8.26
N ILE A 72 26.17 2.65 8.78
CA ILE A 72 26.55 1.68 9.82
C ILE A 72 27.78 0.91 9.39
N ARG A 73 27.82 0.39 8.14
CA ARG A 73 28.98 -0.35 7.60
C ARG A 73 30.30 0.44 7.61
N LYS A 74 30.23 1.77 7.64
CA LYS A 74 31.38 2.68 7.68
C LYS A 74 31.63 3.27 9.06
N GLU A 75 30.77 2.98 10.05
CA GLU A 75 30.84 3.62 11.37
C GLU A 75 32.16 3.35 12.08
N TRP A 76 32.74 2.16 11.91
CA TRP A 76 34.06 1.83 12.45
C TRP A 76 35.18 2.80 11.99
N MET A 77 35.05 3.43 10.82
CA MET A 77 36.04 4.39 10.32
C MET A 77 36.00 5.73 11.08
N ARG A 78 34.87 6.06 11.73
CA ARG A 78 34.72 7.31 12.49
C ARG A 78 35.64 7.34 13.71
N ASP A 79 35.95 6.18 14.27
CA ASP A 79 36.75 6.05 15.47
C ASP A 79 38.25 5.87 15.16
N VAL A 80 38.64 5.95 13.88
CA VAL A 80 40.03 6.01 13.45
C VAL A 80 40.45 7.47 13.43
N ASN A 81 41.21 7.89 14.44
CA ASN A 81 41.78 9.24 14.47
C ASN A 81 43.30 9.15 14.30
N ALA A 82 43.82 9.89 13.32
CA ALA A 82 45.25 10.08 13.12
C ALA A 82 45.59 11.53 13.51
N SER A 83 46.39 11.68 14.56
CA SER A 83 46.91 12.97 14.98
C SER A 83 48.39 13.08 14.61
N PHE A 84 48.75 14.24 14.09
CA PHE A 84 50.12 14.60 13.81
C PHE A 84 50.40 15.95 14.47
N ASN A 85 51.37 15.98 15.38
CA ASN A 85 51.78 17.19 16.07
C ASN A 85 53.24 17.51 15.74
N LEU A 86 53.48 18.75 15.33
CA LEU A 86 54.80 19.31 15.04
C LEU A 86 55.17 20.29 16.14
N ASN A 87 56.34 20.09 16.74
CA ASN A 87 56.87 21.01 17.75
C ASN A 87 57.89 21.96 17.12
N GLU A 88 57.43 23.13 16.68
CA GLU A 88 58.23 24.14 15.97
C GLU A 88 59.36 24.75 16.82
N THR A 89 59.23 24.71 18.15
CA THR A 89 60.23 25.23 19.11
C THR A 89 61.54 24.44 19.09
N ASN A 90 61.51 23.19 18.58
CA ASN A 90 62.70 22.36 18.37
C ASN A 90 63.21 22.37 16.90
N LEU A 91 62.49 23.02 15.97
CA LEU A 91 62.80 23.08 14.54
C LEU A 91 63.57 24.37 14.16
N ARG A 92 63.34 25.48 14.87
CA ARG A 92 64.13 26.71 14.78
C ARG A 92 65.22 26.62 15.84
N GLY A 93 66.48 26.51 15.44
CA GLY A 93 67.62 26.16 16.29
C GLY A 93 67.70 26.87 17.65
N ALA A 94 68.27 26.16 18.62
CA ALA A 94 68.36 26.50 20.03
C ALA A 94 68.73 27.97 20.33
N ASP A 95 67.77 28.73 20.88
CA ASP A 95 68.11 29.85 21.75
C ASP A 95 68.51 29.27 23.13
N THR A 96 69.81 29.07 23.23
CA THR A 96 70.75 28.65 24.29
C THR A 96 70.36 28.35 25.76
N LEU A 97 69.11 28.32 26.23
CA LEU A 97 68.82 28.01 27.66
C LEU A 97 67.59 27.12 27.93
N GLY A 98 67.01 26.48 26.91
CA GLY A 98 65.81 25.62 27.06
C GLY A 98 66.08 24.13 26.85
N ASN A 99 65.61 23.29 27.78
CA ASN A 99 65.79 21.84 27.82
C ASN A 99 65.23 21.12 26.55
N VAL A 100 66.12 20.56 25.70
CA VAL A 100 65.82 20.01 24.35
C VAL A 100 65.33 18.54 24.39
N PHE A 101 64.58 18.13 25.42
CA PHE A 101 64.20 16.72 25.62
C PHE A 101 62.78 16.32 25.14
N PHE A 102 62.09 17.18 24.40
CA PHE A 102 60.73 16.89 23.92
C PHE A 102 60.71 16.41 22.45
N PRO A 103 59.90 15.39 22.09
CA PRO A 103 59.87 14.82 20.75
C PRO A 103 59.47 15.88 19.69
N ARG A 104 60.19 15.89 18.56
CA ARG A 104 60.04 16.85 17.45
C ARG A 104 58.79 16.59 16.59
N TYR A 105 58.36 15.33 16.54
CA TYR A 105 57.19 14.84 15.84
C TYR A 105 56.44 13.92 16.79
N ASN A 106 55.12 14.08 16.90
CA ASN A 106 54.28 13.10 17.57
C ASN A 106 53.20 12.63 16.59
N PHE A 107 53.22 11.34 16.29
CA PHE A 107 52.19 10.67 15.50
C PHE A 107 51.39 9.76 16.42
N GLY A 108 50.09 10.03 16.54
CA GLY A 108 49.16 9.21 17.31
C GLY A 108 48.12 8.60 16.40
N LEU A 109 47.92 7.29 16.50
CA LEU A 109 46.78 6.61 15.89
C LEU A 109 45.92 6.01 17.00
N THR A 110 44.69 6.50 17.12
CA THR A 110 43.73 6.00 18.11
C THR A 110 42.71 5.13 17.39
N LEU A 111 42.57 3.88 17.85
CA LEU A 111 41.60 2.91 17.35
C LEU A 111 40.69 2.41 18.47
N ASN A 112 39.39 2.42 18.22
CA ASN A 112 38.41 1.81 19.13
C ASN A 112 38.14 0.36 18.73
N LEU A 113 38.88 -0.59 19.34
CA LEU A 113 38.73 -2.03 19.06
C LEU A 113 37.32 -2.56 19.39
N TYR A 114 36.66 -2.01 20.41
CA TYR A 114 35.29 -2.40 20.76
C TYR A 114 34.31 -2.08 19.63
N ASN A 115 34.43 -0.91 18.99
CA ASN A 115 33.55 -0.53 17.88
C ASN A 115 33.78 -1.42 16.65
N ILE A 116 35.03 -1.84 16.39
CA ILE A 116 35.36 -2.78 15.31
C ILE A 116 34.77 -4.18 15.59
N LEU A 117 34.92 -4.70 16.82
CA LEU A 117 34.39 -6.02 17.18
C LEU A 117 32.86 -6.06 17.19
N SER A 118 32.21 -4.98 17.65
CA SER A 118 30.74 -4.86 17.65
C SER A 118 30.13 -4.53 16.27
N GLN A 119 30.96 -4.21 15.28
CA GLN A 119 30.51 -3.83 13.92
C GLN A 119 29.69 -4.92 13.22
N SER A 120 30.02 -6.19 13.43
CA SER A 120 29.30 -7.31 12.81
C SER A 120 27.83 -7.34 13.26
N GLU A 121 27.58 -7.16 14.55
CA GLU A 121 26.23 -7.15 15.09
C GLU A 121 25.46 -5.91 14.65
N LYS A 122 26.10 -4.73 14.64
CA LYS A 122 25.50 -3.51 14.07
C LYS A 122 25.07 -3.70 12.61
N ASN A 123 25.91 -4.34 11.79
CA ASN A 123 25.57 -4.65 10.40
C ASN A 123 24.39 -5.62 10.29
N ASN A 124 24.30 -6.63 11.17
CA ASN A 124 23.17 -7.55 11.20
C ASN A 124 21.87 -6.84 11.59
N ILE A 125 21.92 -5.94 12.59
CA ILE A 125 20.79 -5.09 12.96
C ILE A 125 20.36 -4.21 11.78
N GLY A 126 21.30 -3.60 11.07
CA GLY A 126 21.03 -2.81 9.86
C GLY A 126 20.33 -3.61 8.76
N LYS A 127 20.79 -4.85 8.49
CA LYS A 127 20.11 -5.77 7.54
C LYS A 127 18.69 -6.11 7.97
N ARG A 128 18.47 -6.39 9.27
CA ARG A 128 17.12 -6.67 9.80
C ARG A 128 16.20 -5.46 9.65
N ARG A 129 16.69 -4.23 9.89
CA ARG A 129 15.92 -3.00 9.67
C ARG A 129 15.51 -2.82 8.21
N MET A 130 16.40 -3.10 7.26
CA MET A 130 16.06 -3.10 5.84
C MET A 130 14.97 -4.12 5.52
N SER A 131 15.10 -5.36 6.00
CA SER A 131 14.09 -6.40 5.80
C SER A 131 12.73 -6.01 6.39
N ILE A 132 12.71 -5.38 7.58
CA ILE A 132 11.47 -4.86 8.18
C ILE A 132 10.84 -3.79 7.28
N ALA A 133 11.64 -2.87 6.71
CA ALA A 133 11.13 -1.86 5.80
C ALA A 133 10.58 -2.45 4.49
N GLU A 134 11.22 -3.50 3.95
CA GLU A 134 10.69 -4.24 2.79
C GLU A 134 9.35 -4.92 3.10
N GLU A 135 9.22 -5.54 4.28
CA GLU A 135 7.95 -6.15 4.71
C GLU A 135 6.85 -5.11 4.93
N ARG A 136 7.18 -3.90 5.39
CA ARG A 136 6.22 -2.78 5.48
C ARG A 136 5.68 -2.38 4.12
N ILE A 137 6.54 -2.28 3.11
CA ILE A 137 6.09 -2.02 1.73
C ILE A 137 5.14 -3.12 1.26
N ARG A 138 5.51 -4.39 1.47
CA ARG A 138 4.67 -5.54 1.09
C ARG A 138 3.32 -5.52 1.79
N GLN A 139 3.30 -5.20 3.08
CA GLN A 139 2.06 -5.02 3.83
C GLN A 139 1.22 -3.89 3.23
N ARG A 140 1.83 -2.75 2.94
CA ARG A 140 1.12 -1.61 2.38
C ARG A 140 0.54 -1.90 0.99
N LYS A 141 1.26 -2.64 0.15
CA LYS A 141 0.76 -3.14 -1.14
C LYS A 141 -0.52 -3.97 -0.98
N ARG A 142 -0.58 -4.85 0.04
CA ARG A 142 -1.76 -5.68 0.32
C ARG A 142 -2.95 -4.84 0.78
N GLU A 143 -2.71 -3.87 1.65
CA GLU A 143 -3.75 -2.96 2.16
C GLU A 143 -4.35 -2.14 1.01
N ILE A 144 -3.51 -1.48 0.21
CA ILE A 144 -3.95 -0.66 -0.93
C ILE A 144 -4.74 -1.51 -1.94
N ARG A 145 -4.29 -2.74 -2.21
CA ARG A 145 -5.03 -3.67 -3.06
C ARG A 145 -6.41 -3.98 -2.50
N ALA A 146 -6.50 -4.32 -1.21
CA ALA A 146 -7.78 -4.64 -0.57
C ALA A 146 -8.74 -3.43 -0.61
N ASP A 147 -8.23 -2.23 -0.34
CA ASP A 147 -9.00 -0.99 -0.36
C ASP A 147 -9.52 -0.68 -1.77
N ALA A 148 -8.64 -0.71 -2.78
CA ALA A 148 -9.00 -0.43 -4.16
C ALA A 148 -10.03 -1.42 -4.72
N LEU A 149 -9.82 -2.72 -4.48
CA LEU A 149 -10.76 -3.76 -4.94
C LEU A 149 -12.11 -3.66 -4.23
N SER A 150 -12.12 -3.36 -2.93
CA SER A 150 -13.36 -3.19 -2.17
C SER A 150 -14.13 -1.96 -2.63
N ALA A 151 -13.45 -0.84 -2.85
CA ALA A 151 -14.06 0.38 -3.37
C ALA A 151 -14.62 0.18 -4.79
N TRP A 152 -13.87 -0.51 -5.65
CA TRP A 152 -14.33 -0.87 -7.00
C TRP A 152 -15.59 -1.74 -6.97
N ALA A 153 -15.59 -2.79 -6.15
CA ALA A 153 -16.74 -3.68 -6.00
C ALA A 153 -17.99 -2.93 -5.50
N ASN A 154 -17.82 -2.05 -4.51
CA ASN A 154 -18.91 -1.23 -3.97
C ASN A 154 -19.46 -0.24 -5.01
N PHE A 155 -18.58 0.43 -5.76
CA PHE A 155 -19.01 1.33 -6.83
C PHE A 155 -19.78 0.59 -7.92
N LYS A 156 -19.25 -0.56 -8.38
CA LYS A 156 -19.93 -1.41 -9.37
C LYS A 156 -21.32 -1.82 -8.87
N LEU A 157 -21.44 -2.28 -7.63
CA LEU A 157 -22.72 -2.68 -7.04
C LEU A 157 -23.69 -1.49 -6.99
N ALA A 158 -23.27 -0.35 -6.47
CA ALA A 158 -24.11 0.83 -6.34
C ALA A 158 -24.59 1.35 -7.71
N ARG A 159 -23.73 1.28 -8.74
CA ARG A 159 -24.08 1.61 -10.13
C ARG A 159 -25.17 0.71 -10.68
N GLU A 160 -25.09 -0.61 -10.46
CA GLU A 160 -26.13 -1.54 -10.89
C GLU A 160 -27.45 -1.31 -10.14
N ILE A 161 -27.40 -1.11 -8.81
CA ILE A 161 -28.60 -0.78 -8.03
C ILE A 161 -29.27 0.49 -8.56
N PHE A 162 -28.49 1.54 -8.83
CA PHE A 162 -29.02 2.77 -9.39
C PHE A 162 -29.72 2.53 -10.73
N LYS A 163 -29.10 1.78 -11.64
CA LYS A 163 -29.67 1.43 -12.94
C LYS A 163 -31.00 0.67 -12.82
N GLU A 164 -31.07 -0.32 -11.93
CA GLU A 164 -32.30 -1.07 -11.67
C GLU A 164 -33.39 -0.17 -11.07
N ARG A 165 -33.05 0.69 -10.11
CA ARG A 165 -34.00 1.63 -9.50
C ARG A 165 -34.52 2.66 -10.49
N SER A 166 -33.69 3.12 -11.43
CA SER A 166 -34.12 3.98 -12.53
C SER A 166 -35.11 3.29 -13.45
N THR A 167 -34.92 1.99 -13.72
CA THR A 167 -35.85 1.21 -14.54
C THR A 167 -37.21 1.04 -13.83
N VAL A 168 -37.18 0.70 -12.54
CA VAL A 168 -38.41 0.58 -11.73
C VAL A 168 -39.17 1.91 -11.63
N GLU A 169 -38.47 3.03 -11.45
CA GLU A 169 -39.10 4.35 -11.46
C GLU A 169 -39.79 4.63 -12.80
N LEU A 170 -39.10 4.35 -13.92
CA LEU A 170 -39.64 4.56 -15.27
C LEU A 170 -40.92 3.74 -15.49
N ASP A 171 -40.91 2.46 -15.12
CA ASP A 171 -42.08 1.57 -15.25
C ASP A 171 -43.27 2.07 -14.41
N LEU A 172 -43.01 2.47 -13.16
CA LEU A 172 -44.06 2.99 -12.28
C LEU A 172 -44.56 4.36 -12.70
N ASN A 173 -43.71 5.19 -13.31
CA ASN A 173 -44.12 6.46 -13.89
C ASN A 173 -45.07 6.24 -15.08
N ASN A 174 -44.74 5.29 -15.96
CA ASN A 174 -45.61 4.94 -17.09
C ASN A 174 -46.97 4.44 -16.61
N ASN A 175 -46.99 3.58 -15.59
CA ASN A 175 -48.24 3.09 -14.98
C ASN A 175 -49.02 4.24 -14.30
N PHE A 176 -48.34 5.13 -13.58
CA PHE A 176 -48.96 6.29 -12.95
C PHE A 176 -49.64 7.21 -13.98
N ILE A 177 -48.97 7.49 -15.10
CA ILE A 177 -49.53 8.30 -16.20
C ILE A 177 -50.79 7.63 -16.78
N LEU A 178 -50.75 6.32 -17.00
CA LEU A 178 -51.91 5.56 -17.52
C LEU A 178 -53.10 5.63 -16.56
N ILE A 179 -52.90 5.31 -15.28
CA ILE A 179 -53.96 5.36 -14.26
C ILE A 179 -54.48 6.80 -14.08
N GLN A 180 -53.61 7.81 -14.19
CA GLN A 180 -54.01 9.20 -14.15
C GLN A 180 -54.93 9.56 -15.34
N GLN A 181 -54.70 9.00 -16.53
CA GLN A 181 -55.58 9.19 -17.69
C GLN A 181 -56.92 8.47 -17.50
N LEU A 182 -56.91 7.20 -17.06
CA LEU A 182 -58.12 6.42 -16.81
C LEU A 182 -58.97 7.02 -15.68
N TYR A 183 -58.34 7.56 -14.64
CA TYR A 183 -59.07 8.24 -13.56
C TYR A 183 -59.77 9.51 -14.08
N LYS A 184 -59.16 10.23 -15.04
CA LYS A 184 -59.80 11.42 -15.67
C LYS A 184 -60.96 11.06 -16.59
N SER A 185 -61.02 9.83 -17.11
CA SER A 185 -62.13 9.31 -17.90
C SER A 185 -63.15 8.53 -17.07
N ASP A 186 -63.06 8.56 -15.73
CA ASP A 186 -63.89 7.78 -14.79
C ASP A 186 -63.78 6.25 -14.96
N GLU A 187 -62.71 5.75 -15.59
CA GLU A 187 -62.43 4.32 -15.82
C GLU A 187 -61.58 3.67 -14.72
N ALA A 188 -60.99 4.46 -13.82
CA ALA A 188 -60.22 3.99 -12.67
C ALA A 188 -60.74 4.59 -11.35
N THR A 189 -60.53 3.90 -10.23
CA THR A 189 -60.97 4.36 -8.92
C THR A 189 -59.98 5.31 -8.26
N LEU A 190 -60.44 6.12 -7.31
CA LEU A 190 -59.58 6.97 -6.49
C LEU A 190 -58.52 6.16 -5.74
N GLU A 191 -58.86 4.96 -5.27
CA GLU A 191 -57.93 4.05 -4.58
C GLU A 191 -56.80 3.57 -5.50
N GLN A 192 -57.11 3.24 -6.76
CA GLN A 192 -56.09 2.85 -7.75
C GLN A 192 -55.15 4.02 -8.05
N TYR A 193 -55.70 5.23 -8.20
CA TYR A 193 -54.92 6.43 -8.41
C TYR A 193 -53.97 6.74 -7.24
N THR A 194 -54.49 6.75 -6.01
CA THR A 194 -53.68 7.05 -4.82
C THR A 194 -52.60 5.99 -4.60
N THR A 195 -52.93 4.70 -4.74
CA THR A 195 -51.98 3.59 -4.62
C THR A 195 -50.85 3.69 -5.64
N THR A 196 -51.18 3.91 -6.91
CA THR A 196 -50.19 4.01 -7.99
C THR A 196 -49.31 5.26 -7.83
N SER A 197 -49.91 6.39 -7.41
CA SER A 197 -49.15 7.62 -7.14
C SER A 197 -48.15 7.43 -5.99
N ALA A 198 -48.57 6.78 -4.90
CA ALA A 198 -47.70 6.50 -3.75
C ALA A 198 -46.53 5.58 -4.15
N ALA A 199 -46.81 4.52 -4.93
CA ALA A 199 -45.78 3.61 -5.43
C ALA A 199 -44.75 4.34 -6.31
N TYR A 200 -45.19 5.19 -7.24
CA TYR A 200 -44.29 6.00 -8.07
C TYR A 200 -43.40 6.93 -7.22
N TYR A 201 -43.98 7.67 -6.27
CA TYR A 201 -43.18 8.58 -5.44
C TYR A 201 -42.18 7.84 -4.54
N GLN A 202 -42.54 6.67 -4.02
CA GLN A 202 -41.61 5.81 -3.27
C GLN A 202 -40.45 5.31 -4.15
N ALA A 203 -40.74 4.89 -5.39
CA ALA A 203 -39.70 4.45 -6.32
C ALA A 203 -38.78 5.61 -6.73
N ARG A 204 -39.33 6.80 -6.95
CA ARG A 204 -38.55 8.01 -7.24
C ARG A 204 -37.62 8.36 -6.08
N GLU A 205 -38.11 8.28 -4.84
CA GLU A 205 -37.27 8.47 -3.66
C GLU A 205 -36.15 7.41 -3.58
N ALA A 206 -36.48 6.14 -3.79
CA ALA A 206 -35.51 5.05 -3.79
C ALA A 206 -34.42 5.24 -4.87
N ARG A 207 -34.78 5.71 -6.06
CA ARG A 207 -33.83 6.05 -7.13
C ARG A 207 -32.90 7.19 -6.74
N ILE A 208 -33.43 8.25 -6.11
CA ILE A 208 -32.61 9.37 -5.61
C ILE A 208 -31.60 8.90 -4.56
N ARG A 209 -32.03 8.05 -3.62
CA ARG A 209 -31.14 7.45 -2.62
C ARG A 209 -30.05 6.60 -3.28
N ALA A 210 -30.42 5.72 -4.22
CA ALA A 210 -29.47 4.89 -4.95
C ALA A 210 -28.47 5.72 -5.78
N GLN A 211 -28.91 6.83 -6.39
CA GLN A 211 -28.02 7.76 -7.08
C GLN A 211 -26.98 8.34 -6.12
N THR A 212 -27.41 8.77 -4.93
CA THR A 212 -26.54 9.35 -3.91
C THR A 212 -25.52 8.33 -3.42
N GLU A 213 -25.94 7.09 -3.19
CA GLU A 213 -25.05 5.98 -2.79
C GLU A 213 -24.01 5.65 -3.88
N MET A 214 -24.44 5.64 -5.15
CA MET A 214 -23.54 5.47 -6.29
C MET A 214 -22.50 6.60 -6.35
N ASP A 215 -22.92 7.86 -6.18
CA ASP A 215 -22.02 9.01 -6.20
C ASP A 215 -21.02 8.96 -5.04
N ILE A 216 -21.44 8.59 -3.83
CA ILE A 216 -20.56 8.39 -2.68
C ILE A 216 -19.54 7.27 -2.94
N ALA A 217 -20.00 6.14 -3.50
CA ALA A 217 -19.13 5.03 -3.84
C ALA A 217 -18.10 5.42 -4.92
N ARG A 218 -18.51 6.24 -5.91
CA ARG A 218 -17.61 6.83 -6.90
C ARG A 218 -16.55 7.69 -6.23
N PHE A 219 -16.94 8.66 -5.40
CA PHE A 219 -15.98 9.56 -4.75
C PHE A 219 -14.95 8.81 -3.90
N ARG A 220 -15.38 7.74 -3.20
CA ARG A 220 -14.47 6.91 -2.42
C ARG A 220 -13.49 6.13 -3.30
N LEU A 221 -13.93 5.64 -4.46
CA LEU A 221 -13.03 5.02 -5.43
C LEU A 221 -12.03 6.05 -5.97
N GLU A 222 -12.50 7.23 -6.38
CA GLU A 222 -11.68 8.34 -6.88
C GLU A 222 -10.62 8.80 -5.88
N GLU A 223 -10.98 8.87 -4.58
CA GLU A 223 -10.05 9.17 -3.50
C GLU A 223 -8.89 8.17 -3.44
N ILE A 224 -9.19 6.87 -3.56
CA ILE A 224 -8.19 5.80 -3.48
C ILE A 224 -7.30 5.78 -4.73
N ILE A 225 -7.89 5.89 -5.92
CA ILE A 225 -7.13 5.83 -7.19
C ILE A 225 -6.46 7.15 -7.55
N GLY A 226 -6.84 8.26 -6.91
CA GLY A 226 -6.24 9.59 -7.09
C GLY A 226 -6.59 10.29 -8.41
N ILE A 227 -7.54 9.77 -9.18
CA ILE A 227 -8.04 10.36 -10.43
C ILE A 227 -9.55 10.26 -10.50
N ARG A 228 -10.18 11.14 -11.29
CA ARG A 228 -11.63 11.07 -11.51
C ARG A 228 -12.00 9.87 -12.37
N TRP A 229 -13.18 9.30 -12.15
CA TRP A 229 -13.69 8.17 -12.90
C TRP A 229 -13.74 8.46 -14.41
N ASP A 230 -14.16 9.66 -14.78
CA ASP A 230 -14.26 10.11 -16.19
C ASP A 230 -12.91 10.17 -16.93
N GLN A 231 -11.79 10.09 -16.21
CA GLN A 231 -10.43 10.16 -16.77
C GLN A 231 -9.81 8.77 -16.94
N ILE A 232 -10.52 7.70 -16.58
CA ILE A 232 -10.03 6.33 -16.67
C ILE A 232 -10.00 5.86 -18.12
N GLN A 233 -8.80 5.61 -18.63
CA GLN A 233 -8.57 5.10 -19.98
C GLN A 233 -8.45 3.56 -19.95
N HIS A 234 -9.56 2.86 -19.74
CA HIS A 234 -9.60 1.39 -19.79
C HIS A 234 -10.81 0.91 -20.61
N PRO A 235 -10.65 -0.05 -21.54
CA PRO A 235 -11.74 -0.50 -22.42
C PRO A 235 -12.97 -1.05 -21.68
N ASP A 236 -12.78 -1.59 -20.47
CA ASP A 236 -13.87 -2.09 -19.63
C ASP A 236 -14.48 -1.03 -18.70
N ALA A 237 -14.00 0.23 -18.72
CA ALA A 237 -14.58 1.31 -17.90
C ALA A 237 -15.94 1.78 -18.44
N GLU A 238 -16.16 1.60 -19.73
CA GLU A 238 -17.39 1.99 -20.44
C GLU A 238 -18.45 0.88 -20.48
N ARG A 239 -18.13 -0.32 -19.96
CA ARG A 239 -19.04 -1.47 -19.89
C ARG A 239 -19.78 -1.54 -18.54
#